data_AF-A0A521IH29-F1
#
_entry.id   AF-A0A521IH29-F1
#
_cell.length_a   1.000
_cell.length_b   1.000
_cell.length_c   1.000
_cell.angle_alpha   90.00
_cell.angle_beta   90.00
_cell.angle_gamma   90.00
#
_symmetry.space_group_name_H-M   'P 1'
#
loop_
_entity.id
_entity.type
_entity.pdbx_description
1 polymer ?
#
loop_
_entity_poly.entity_id
_entity_poly.type
_entity_poly.pdbx_seq_one_letter_code
_entity_poly.pdbx_strand_id
1 'polypeptide(L)'
;MGKKKTLSRDNIVCAIGYDGPVALVDKTSRAKYGNLPTSELVRLGQYRAAAAAAVHSGKPEELALVASSYNSLSGSSYKPEEMLRLFGVGPVTVTRILAL
;
A
#
# COMPACT_ATOMS: atom_id res chain seq x y z
N MET A 1 -14.07 -14.52 -19.81
CA MET A 1 -13.63 -13.97 -18.51
C MET A 1 -12.16 -13.58 -18.64
N GLY A 2 -11.81 -12.29 -18.67
CA GLY A 2 -10.41 -11.86 -18.76
C GLY A 2 -9.63 -12.27 -17.50
N LYS A 3 -8.39 -12.76 -17.64
CA LYS A 3 -7.52 -13.11 -16.51
C LYS A 3 -7.39 -11.91 -15.58
N LYS A 4 -7.72 -12.07 -14.29
CA LYS A 4 -7.36 -11.10 -13.24
C LYS A 4 -5.84 -10.91 -13.30
N LYS A 5 -5.38 -9.73 -13.70
CA LYS A 5 -3.97 -9.36 -13.57
C LYS A 5 -3.77 -8.88 -12.15
N THR A 6 -3.00 -9.64 -11.37
CA THR A 6 -2.46 -9.14 -10.10
C THR A 6 -1.49 -8.02 -10.45
N LEU A 7 -1.75 -6.82 -9.93
CA LEU A 7 -0.81 -5.71 -10.04
C LEU A 7 0.50 -6.10 -9.34
N SER A 8 1.63 -5.70 -9.92
CA SER A 8 2.90 -5.85 -9.23
C SER A 8 2.93 -4.98 -7.97
N ARG A 9 3.68 -5.45 -6.96
CA ARG A 9 3.80 -4.80 -5.65
C ARG A 9 4.12 -3.31 -5.75
N ASP A 10 5.12 -2.95 -6.54
CA ASP A 10 5.58 -1.57 -6.73
C ASP A 10 4.46 -0.63 -7.23
N ASN A 11 3.62 -1.11 -8.15
CA ASN A 11 2.46 -0.37 -8.64
C ASN A 11 1.35 -0.25 -7.59
N ILE A 12 1.15 -1.26 -6.75
CA ILE A 12 0.15 -1.20 -5.64
C ILE A 12 0.58 -0.17 -4.60
N VAL A 13 1.84 -0.26 -4.17
CA VAL A 13 2.45 0.60 -3.15
C VAL A 13 2.39 2.07 -3.56
N CYS A 14 2.59 2.35 -4.86
CA CYS A 14 2.70 3.71 -5.41
C CYS A 14 1.48 4.17 -6.21
N ALA A 15 0.35 3.45 -6.14
CA ALA A 15 -0.91 3.92 -6.70
C ALA A 15 -1.42 5.15 -5.93
N ILE A 16 -1.63 6.26 -6.61
CA ILE A 16 -2.12 7.52 -6.00
C ILE A 16 -3.63 7.71 -6.19
N GLY A 17 -4.26 6.87 -7.02
CA GLY A 17 -5.69 6.91 -7.26
C GLY A 17 -6.13 5.90 -8.31
N TYR A 18 -7.41 5.91 -8.62
CA TYR A 18 -8.02 5.06 -9.63
C TYR A 18 -8.99 5.87 -10.49
N ASP A 19 -8.97 5.63 -11.80
CA ASP A 19 -9.94 6.14 -12.78
C ASP A 19 -10.65 4.95 -13.42
N GLY A 20 -11.83 4.62 -12.90
CA GLY A 20 -12.54 3.37 -13.24
C GLY A 20 -11.63 2.15 -13.03
N PRO A 21 -11.35 1.36 -14.08
CA PRO A 21 -10.48 0.18 -13.98
C PRO A 21 -8.98 0.50 -14.16
N VAL A 22 -8.58 1.79 -14.17
CA VAL A 22 -7.20 2.24 -14.37
C VAL A 22 -6.58 2.64 -13.03
N ALA A 23 -5.44 2.03 -12.67
CA ALA A 23 -4.65 2.52 -11.54
C ALA A 23 -3.74 3.67 -11.98
N LEU A 24 -3.81 4.79 -11.27
CA LEU A 24 -2.91 5.93 -11.46
C LEU A 24 -1.70 5.74 -10.53
N VAL A 25 -0.50 5.64 -11.10
CA VAL A 25 0.73 5.34 -10.35
C VAL A 25 1.71 6.49 -10.51
N ASP A 26 2.22 7.03 -9.41
CA ASP A 26 3.27 8.06 -9.45
C ASP A 26 4.63 7.42 -9.79
N LYS A 27 5.23 7.79 -10.92
CA LYS A 27 6.52 7.24 -11.37
C LYS A 27 7.64 7.54 -10.38
N THR A 28 7.63 8.73 -9.79
CA THR A 28 8.71 9.19 -8.90
C THR A 28 8.70 8.38 -7.61
N SER A 29 7.54 8.23 -6.98
CA SER A 29 7.36 7.37 -5.81
C SER A 29 7.66 5.91 -6.13
N ARG A 30 7.26 5.41 -7.30
CA ARG A 30 7.56 4.02 -7.71
C ARG A 30 9.05 3.75 -7.80
N ALA A 31 9.82 4.66 -8.40
CA ALA A 31 11.27 4.53 -8.49
C ALA A 31 11.94 4.55 -7.11
N LYS A 32 11.44 5.38 -6.19
CA LYS A 32 12.04 5.57 -4.86
C LYS A 32 11.62 4.51 -3.83
N TYR A 33 10.36 4.09 -3.85
CA TYR A 33 9.74 3.30 -2.78
C TYR A 33 9.23 1.92 -3.21
N GLY A 34 9.06 1.68 -4.52
CA GLY A 34 8.35 0.50 -5.03
C GLY A 34 8.97 -0.84 -4.62
N ASN A 35 10.28 -0.88 -4.40
CA ASN A 35 11.03 -2.07 -4.00
C ASN A 35 11.40 -2.10 -2.51
N LEU A 36 11.07 -1.06 -1.73
CA LEU A 36 11.43 -1.01 -0.32
C LEU A 36 10.56 -1.98 0.49
N PRO A 37 11.12 -2.69 1.48
CA PRO A 37 10.35 -3.56 2.36
C PRO A 37 9.39 -2.74 3.25
N THR A 38 8.36 -3.39 3.80
CA THR A 38 7.35 -2.73 4.63
C THR A 38 7.97 -1.99 5.82
N SER A 39 9.00 -2.55 6.46
CA SER A 39 9.73 -1.92 7.55
C SER A 39 10.39 -0.60 7.17
N GLU A 40 10.97 -0.53 5.96
CA GLU A 40 11.61 0.68 5.46
C GLU A 40 10.58 1.75 5.07
N LEU A 41 9.45 1.33 4.49
CA LEU A 41 8.33 2.24 4.21
C LEU A 41 7.78 2.87 5.49
N VAL A 42 7.63 2.08 6.56
CA VAL A 42 7.24 2.56 7.89
C VAL A 42 8.28 3.55 8.44
N ARG A 43 9.57 3.23 8.36
CA ARG A 43 10.67 4.10 8.82
C ARG A 43 10.66 5.46 8.11
N LEU A 44 10.26 5.49 6.84
CA LEU A 44 10.15 6.70 6.01
C LEU A 44 8.80 7.43 6.16
N GLY A 45 7.91 6.98 7.05
CA GLY A 45 6.59 7.57 7.26
C GLY A 45 5.60 7.31 6.12
N GLN A 46 5.90 6.40 5.20
CA GLN A 46 5.07 6.07 4.04
C GLN A 46 3.96 5.07 4.42
N TYR A 47 3.11 5.42 5.38
CA TYR A 47 2.21 4.46 6.03
C TYR A 47 1.15 3.84 5.09
N ARG A 48 0.58 4.60 4.17
CA ARG A 48 -0.35 4.06 3.15
C ARG A 48 0.35 3.05 2.24
N ALA A 49 1.57 3.37 1.82
CA ALA A 49 2.42 2.50 1.00
C ALA A 49 2.81 1.22 1.76
N ALA A 50 3.13 1.36 3.05
CA ALA A 50 3.46 0.25 3.94
C ALA A 50 2.26 -0.68 4.19
N ALA A 51 1.07 -0.13 4.44
CA ALA A 51 -0.16 -0.91 4.58
C ALA A 51 -0.50 -1.68 3.29
N ALA A 52 -0.36 -1.03 2.14
CA ALA A 52 -0.57 -1.68 0.83
C ALA A 52 0.47 -2.79 0.57
N ALA A 53 1.73 -2.58 0.97
CA ALA A 53 2.78 -3.59 0.91
C ALA A 53 2.50 -4.80 1.81
N ALA A 54 2.05 -4.57 3.04
CA ALA A 54 1.70 -5.61 4.02
C ALA A 54 0.54 -6.50 3.52
N VAL A 55 -0.49 -5.89 2.92
CA VAL A 55 -1.60 -6.66 2.32
C VAL A 55 -1.10 -7.50 1.15
N HIS A 56 -0.25 -6.94 0.29
CA HIS A 56 0.31 -7.68 -0.84
C HIS A 56 1.22 -8.84 -0.40
N SER A 57 1.99 -8.69 0.69
CA SER A 57 2.88 -9.75 1.19
C SER A 57 2.11 -10.88 1.86
N GLY A 58 0.88 -10.64 2.33
CA GLY A 58 0.05 -11.62 3.01
C GLY A 58 0.56 -11.99 4.41
N LYS A 59 1.50 -11.22 4.96
CA LYS A 59 2.16 -11.45 6.25
C LYS A 59 1.53 -10.61 7.35
N PRO A 60 0.78 -11.19 8.30
CA PRO A 60 0.09 -10.43 9.35
C PRO A 60 1.03 -9.55 10.19
N GLU A 61 2.26 -10.01 10.41
CA GLU A 61 3.29 -9.29 11.17
C GLU A 61 3.68 -7.96 10.52
N GLU A 62 3.58 -7.84 9.19
CA GLU A 62 3.88 -6.58 8.50
C GLU A 62 2.81 -5.53 8.75
N LEU A 63 1.54 -5.93 8.86
CA LEU A 63 0.46 -5.00 9.20
C LEU A 63 0.49 -4.59 10.68
N ALA A 64 0.90 -5.51 11.56
CA ALA A 64 1.15 -5.21 12.96
C ALA A 64 2.29 -4.18 13.14
N LEU A 65 3.36 -4.27 12.33
CA LEU A 65 4.43 -3.29 12.31
C LEU A 65 3.93 -1.89 11.92
N VAL A 66 3.07 -1.80 10.91
CA VAL A 66 2.45 -0.53 10.48
C VAL A 66 1.62 0.09 11.60
N ALA A 67 0.75 -0.70 12.24
CA ALA A 67 -0.10 -0.23 13.34
C ALA A 67 0.73 0.24 14.53
N SER A 68 1.70 -0.56 14.97
CA SER A 68 2.57 -0.23 16.10
C SER A 68 3.32 1.08 15.87
N SER A 69 3.96 1.24 14.71
CA SER A 69 4.69 2.48 14.40
C SER A 69 3.78 3.68 14.28
N TYR A 70 2.63 3.56 13.60
CA TYR A 70 1.70 4.67 13.44
C TYR A 70 1.09 5.10 14.78
N ASN A 71 0.70 4.16 15.63
CA ASN A 71 0.18 4.43 16.98
C ASN A 71 1.23 5.13 17.83
N SER A 72 2.48 4.67 17.80
CA SER A 72 3.58 5.31 18.53
C SER A 72 3.85 6.74 18.06
N LEU A 73 3.71 7.03 16.76
CA LEU A 73 3.92 8.37 16.22
C LEU A 73 2.75 9.32 16.50
N SER A 74 1.52 8.81 16.39
CA SER A 74 0.30 9.63 16.43
C SER A 74 -0.36 9.71 17.82
N GLY A 75 0.04 8.86 18.77
CA GLY A 75 -0.67 8.69 20.04
C GLY A 75 -2.00 7.95 19.92
N SER A 76 -2.22 7.27 18.80
CA SER A 76 -3.45 6.49 18.53
C SER A 76 -3.36 5.06 19.07
N SER A 77 -4.48 4.33 18.98
CA SER A 77 -4.59 2.93 19.44
C SER A 77 -5.32 2.04 18.43
N TYR A 78 -4.96 2.14 17.14
CA TYR A 78 -5.54 1.32 16.08
C TYR A 78 -5.04 -0.13 16.14
N LYS A 79 -5.93 -1.08 15.87
CA LYS A 79 -5.60 -2.49 15.62
C LYS A 79 -5.05 -2.66 14.19
N PRO A 80 -4.25 -3.70 13.91
CA PRO A 80 -3.69 -3.96 12.59
C PRO A 80 -4.74 -3.94 11.46
N GLU A 81 -5.88 -4.58 11.66
CA GLU A 81 -6.98 -4.64 10.68
C GLU A 81 -7.62 -3.27 10.38
N GLU A 82 -7.53 -2.30 11.30
CA GLU A 82 -8.10 -0.96 11.14
C GLU A 82 -7.22 -0.07 10.25
N MET A 83 -5.93 -0.40 10.11
CA MET A 83 -4.99 0.37 9.30
C MET A 83 -5.38 0.42 7.82
N LEU A 84 -6.03 -0.64 7.32
CA LEU A 84 -6.49 -0.70 5.94
C LEU A 84 -7.55 0.35 5.67
N ARG A 85 -8.52 0.48 6.59
CA ARG A 85 -9.57 1.50 6.50
C ARG A 85 -8.99 2.90 6.71
N LEU A 86 -8.08 3.05 7.65
CA LEU A 86 -7.41 4.32 7.93
C LEU A 86 -6.68 4.88 6.70
N PHE A 87 -6.01 4.02 5.93
CA PHE A 87 -5.22 4.42 4.76
C PHE A 87 -5.90 4.18 3.40
N GLY A 88 -7.18 3.80 3.40
CA GLY A 88 -7.92 3.54 2.16
C GLY A 88 -7.31 2.41 1.31
N VAL A 89 -6.79 1.37 1.96
CA VAL A 89 -6.24 0.18 1.30
C VAL A 89 -7.31 -0.90 1.29
N GLY A 90 -7.65 -1.40 0.09
CA GLY A 90 -8.66 -2.43 -0.08
C GLY A 90 -8.53 -3.14 -1.43
N PRO A 91 -9.33 -4.20 -1.65
CA PRO A 91 -9.34 -4.91 -2.92
C PRO A 91 -9.86 -4.01 -4.03
N VAL A 92 -9.14 -4.00 -5.16
CA VAL A 92 -9.51 -3.24 -6.37
C VAL A 92 -9.39 -4.13 -7.60
N THR A 93 -10.21 -3.87 -8.62
CA THR A 93 -10.09 -4.52 -9.94
C THR A 93 -9.44 -3.56 -10.91
N VAL A 94 -8.25 -3.90 -11.40
CA VAL A 94 -7.47 -3.04 -12.30
C VAL A 94 -7.17 -3.79 -13.60
N THR A 95 -7.46 -3.15 -14.73
CA THR A 95 -7.19 -3.69 -16.08
C THR A 95 -6.02 -3.00 -16.76
N ARG A 96 -5.69 -1.77 -16.32
CA ARG A 96 -4.62 -0.94 -16.89
C ARG A 96 -3.91 -0.11 -15.81
N ILE A 97 -2.63 0.16 -16.00
CA ILE A 97 -1.86 1.13 -15.22
C ILE A 97 -1.61 2.36 -16.09
N LEU A 98 -1.83 3.55 -15.54
CA LEU A 98 -1.34 4.80 -16.08
C LEU A 98 -0.28 5.34 -15.12
N ALA A 99 0.97 5.36 -15.57
CA ALA A 99 2.06 5.93 -14.81
C ALA A 99 2.15 7.43 -15.12
N LEU A 100 1.99 8.26 -14.09
CA LEU A 100 2.06 9.73 -14.16
C LEU A 100 3.50 10.17 -13.87
#